data_AF-A0A1J7C3B7-F1
#
_entry.id   AF-A0A1J7C3B7-F1
#
_cell.length_a   1.000
_cell.length_b   1.000
_cell.length_c   1.000
_cell.angle_alpha   90.00
_cell.angle_beta   90.00
_cell.angle_gamma   90.00
#
_symmetry.space_group_name_H-M   'P 1'
#
loop_
_entity.id
_entity.type
_entity.pdbx_description
1 polymer ?
#
loop_
_entity_poly.entity_id
_entity_poly.type
_entity_poly.pdbx_seq_one_letter_code
_entity_poly.pdbx_strand_id
1 'polypeptide(L)'
;MTPRRLVRGLATLIVLAATAASAWTYADARGSSALTGGRARDAALATGRQLVARLNTLDVHHLDADLTAWQNATTGPLHDQLARSRSATRSSLARAGTSTRGTVTDAALTELDPGDGTAKLIAAVTVAVTKDGTTTDARKRFEAGLTRTSGGAWRLTSLTALPAAGGDS
;
A
#
# COMPACT_ATOMS: atom_id res chain seq x y z
N MET A 1 8.05 -66.51 27.67
CA MET A 1 8.23 -65.31 26.82
C MET A 1 8.25 -64.10 27.76
N THR A 2 9.38 -63.71 28.37
CA THR A 2 10.42 -62.78 27.88
C THR A 2 9.90 -61.39 27.43
N PRO A 3 10.64 -60.31 27.71
CA PRO A 3 10.22 -59.33 28.72
C PRO A 3 9.82 -57.97 28.13
N ARG A 4 8.92 -57.26 28.81
CA ARG A 4 8.73 -55.82 28.63
C ARG A 4 9.80 -55.09 29.42
N ARG A 5 10.72 -54.40 28.74
CA ARG A 5 11.17 -53.02 29.01
C ARG A 5 12.56 -52.76 28.38
N LEU A 6 12.56 -52.03 27.27
CA LEU A 6 13.66 -51.18 26.78
C LEU A 6 12.99 -49.80 26.58
N VAL A 7 13.25 -48.81 27.44
CA VAL A 7 14.37 -47.85 27.39
C VAL A 7 14.31 -46.96 26.14
N ARG A 8 14.05 -45.67 26.42
CA ARG A 8 14.49 -44.44 25.73
C ARG A 8 14.30 -44.33 24.21
N GLY A 9 13.67 -43.24 23.78
CA GLY A 9 13.78 -42.80 22.39
C GLY A 9 12.94 -41.58 22.05
N LEU A 10 13.57 -40.42 22.10
CA LEU A 10 13.36 -39.20 21.31
C LEU A 10 12.52 -39.39 20.01
N ALA A 11 11.49 -38.57 19.78
CA ALA A 11 10.94 -38.19 18.45
C ALA A 11 9.80 -37.17 18.66
N THR A 12 9.87 -35.89 18.27
CA THR A 12 9.87 -35.28 16.92
C THR A 12 8.58 -35.50 16.12
N LEU A 13 8.10 -34.41 15.48
CA LEU A 13 7.09 -34.28 14.41
C LEU A 13 5.61 -34.19 14.85
N ILE A 14 4.89 -33.08 14.62
CA ILE A 14 4.38 -32.49 13.34
C ILE A 14 3.07 -33.16 12.86
N VAL A 15 1.97 -32.38 13.02
CA VAL A 15 0.89 -32.11 12.04
C VAL A 15 -0.26 -33.13 11.82
N LEU A 16 -1.40 -32.53 11.41
CA LEU A 16 -2.67 -33.02 10.86
C LEU A 16 -3.75 -33.41 11.90
N ALA A 17 -4.79 -32.60 12.12
CA ALA A 17 -5.91 -32.23 11.24
C ALA A 17 -6.86 -33.41 10.93
N ALA A 18 -8.12 -33.30 11.41
CA ALA A 18 -9.38 -33.88 10.89
C ALA A 18 -10.39 -34.03 12.05
N THR A 19 -11.71 -33.77 11.98
CA THR A 19 -12.61 -33.36 10.90
C THR A 19 -14.01 -33.10 11.49
N ALA A 20 -14.74 -32.20 10.84
CA ALA A 20 -16.17 -32.29 10.52
C ALA A 20 -17.22 -32.35 11.64
N ALA A 21 -17.85 -31.21 11.93
CA ALA A 21 -19.31 -31.11 12.06
C ALA A 21 -19.72 -29.64 12.18
N SER A 22 -20.10 -29.02 11.05
CA SER A 22 -21.14 -27.97 10.97
C SER A 22 -21.24 -27.54 9.51
N ALA A 23 -21.76 -28.47 8.71
CA ALA A 23 -22.15 -28.19 7.36
C ALA A 23 -23.45 -27.36 7.37
N TRP A 24 -23.42 -26.26 6.61
CA TRP A 24 -24.46 -25.97 5.62
C TRP A 24 -25.82 -25.47 6.12
N THR A 25 -25.88 -24.23 6.62
CA THR A 25 -27.07 -23.36 6.48
C THR A 25 -26.77 -21.85 6.44
N TYR A 26 -25.52 -21.43 6.20
CA TYR A 26 -25.13 -20.00 6.17
C TYR A 26 -24.35 -19.58 4.90
N ALA A 27 -24.39 -20.36 3.83
CA ALA A 27 -23.55 -20.16 2.65
C ALA A 27 -24.08 -19.11 1.65
N ASP A 28 -25.38 -18.78 1.66
CA ASP A 28 -25.95 -17.94 0.60
C ASP A 28 -25.69 -16.43 0.81
N ALA A 29 -25.72 -15.96 2.06
CA ALA A 29 -25.46 -14.55 2.38
C ALA A 29 -23.97 -14.17 2.42
N ARG A 30 -23.06 -15.15 2.55
CA ARG A 30 -21.60 -14.92 2.55
C ARG A 30 -20.99 -14.91 1.15
N GLY A 31 -21.57 -15.61 0.18
CA GLY A 31 -21.06 -15.63 -1.19
C GLY A 31 -21.10 -14.26 -1.85
N SER A 32 -22.25 -13.59 -1.81
CA SER A 32 -22.44 -12.27 -2.44
C SER A 32 -21.66 -11.14 -1.73
N SER A 33 -21.63 -11.15 -0.40
CA SER A 33 -20.90 -10.16 0.41
C SER A 33 -19.38 -10.37 0.36
N ALA A 34 -18.88 -11.61 0.39
CA ALA A 34 -17.45 -11.90 0.24
C ALA A 34 -16.94 -11.59 -1.18
N LEU A 35 -17.74 -11.86 -2.22
CA LEU A 35 -17.40 -11.50 -3.61
C LEU A 35 -17.38 -9.97 -3.82
N THR A 36 -18.31 -9.24 -3.20
CA THR A 36 -18.36 -7.78 -3.28
C THR A 36 -17.23 -7.13 -2.47
N GLY A 37 -16.96 -7.63 -1.27
CA GLY A 37 -15.85 -7.20 -0.42
C GLY A 37 -14.48 -7.49 -1.04
N GLY A 38 -14.30 -8.66 -1.66
CA GLY A 38 -13.08 -9.02 -2.39
C GLY A 38 -12.81 -8.06 -3.56
N ARG A 39 -13.81 -7.77 -4.39
CA ARG A 39 -13.67 -6.79 -5.48
C ARG A 39 -13.36 -5.38 -4.99
N ALA A 40 -14.00 -4.94 -3.90
CA ALA A 40 -13.72 -3.65 -3.30
C ALA A 40 -12.27 -3.57 -2.77
N ARG A 41 -11.80 -4.65 -2.14
CA ARG A 41 -10.42 -4.81 -1.66
C ARG A 41 -9.42 -4.75 -2.80
N ASP A 42 -9.63 -5.51 -3.87
CA ASP A 42 -8.73 -5.56 -5.02
C ASP A 42 -8.69 -4.21 -5.74
N ALA A 43 -9.84 -3.55 -5.91
CA ALA A 43 -9.92 -2.23 -6.51
C ALA A 43 -9.21 -1.16 -5.67
N ALA A 44 -9.41 -1.17 -4.34
CA ALA A 44 -8.74 -0.24 -3.44
C ALA A 44 -7.21 -0.46 -3.45
N LEU A 45 -6.76 -1.73 -3.46
CA LEU A 45 -5.34 -2.07 -3.50
C LEU A 45 -4.69 -1.67 -4.83
N ALA A 46 -5.34 -1.97 -5.96
CA ALA A 46 -4.84 -1.64 -7.29
C ALA A 46 -4.74 -0.12 -7.49
N THR A 47 -5.81 0.61 -7.19
CA THR A 47 -5.80 2.07 -7.30
C THR A 47 -4.85 2.70 -6.29
N GLY A 48 -4.79 2.18 -5.06
CA GLY A 48 -3.85 2.62 -4.03
C GLY A 48 -2.39 2.51 -4.48
N ARG A 49 -1.99 1.40 -5.11
CA ARG A 49 -0.66 1.24 -5.72
C ARG A 49 -0.38 2.34 -6.75
N GLN A 50 -1.33 2.62 -7.64
CA GLN A 50 -1.19 3.65 -8.67
C GLN A 50 -1.05 5.05 -8.08
N LEU A 51 -1.86 5.39 -7.06
CA LEU A 51 -1.81 6.69 -6.40
C LEU A 51 -0.50 6.88 -5.63
N VAL A 52 -0.03 5.87 -4.90
CA VAL A 52 1.28 5.93 -4.22
C VAL A 52 2.42 6.12 -5.22
N ALA A 53 2.41 5.38 -6.34
CA ALA A 53 3.39 5.57 -7.40
C ALA A 53 3.35 6.99 -7.99
N ARG A 54 2.13 7.53 -8.21
CA ARG A 54 1.93 8.89 -8.72
C ARG A 54 2.54 9.94 -7.81
N LEU A 55 2.25 9.89 -6.52
CA LEU A 55 2.77 10.85 -5.53
C LEU A 55 4.30 10.74 -5.30
N ASN A 56 4.93 9.67 -5.80
CA ASN A 56 6.38 9.49 -5.77
C ASN A 56 7.05 9.73 -7.15
N THR A 57 6.28 10.17 -8.15
CA THR A 57 6.77 10.39 -9.52
C THR A 57 6.62 11.86 -9.90
N LEU A 58 7.69 12.45 -10.40
CA LEU A 58 7.78 13.83 -10.83
C LEU A 58 8.84 13.97 -11.92
N ASP A 59 8.52 14.69 -12.98
CA ASP A 59 9.48 15.14 -13.96
C ASP A 59 9.72 16.65 -13.84
N VAL A 60 10.98 17.06 -13.69
CA VAL A 60 11.39 18.46 -13.60
C VAL A 60 11.04 19.24 -14.88
N HIS A 61 10.91 18.57 -16.02
CA HIS A 61 10.50 19.21 -17.27
C HIS A 61 8.97 19.40 -17.37
N HIS A 62 8.19 18.71 -16.53
CA HIS A 62 6.73 18.71 -16.55
C HIS A 62 6.12 19.03 -15.16
N LEU A 63 6.83 19.80 -14.33
CA LEU A 63 6.47 20.06 -12.93
C LEU A 63 5.02 20.46 -12.72
N ASP A 64 4.47 21.38 -13.53
CA ASP A 64 3.09 21.85 -13.32
C ASP A 64 2.07 20.75 -13.60
N ALA A 65 2.30 19.94 -14.63
CA ALA A 65 1.43 18.83 -14.97
C ALA A 65 1.46 17.77 -13.85
N ASP A 66 2.65 17.43 -13.35
CA ASP A 66 2.79 16.43 -12.30
C ASP A 66 2.27 16.90 -10.95
N LEU A 67 2.50 18.17 -10.58
CA LEU A 67 1.91 18.75 -9.36
C LEU A 67 0.38 18.81 -9.42
N THR A 68 -0.21 19.02 -10.61
CA THR A 68 -1.66 18.88 -10.82
C THR A 68 -2.11 17.43 -10.70
N ALA A 69 -1.36 16.49 -11.27
CA ALA A 69 -1.67 15.07 -11.16
C ALA A 69 -1.60 14.59 -9.69
N TRP A 70 -0.66 15.12 -8.90
CA TRP A 70 -0.58 14.87 -7.46
C TRP A 70 -1.81 15.37 -6.72
N GLN A 71 -2.22 16.61 -6.97
CA GLN A 71 -3.44 17.15 -6.35
C GLN A 71 -4.67 16.33 -6.74
N ASN A 72 -4.85 16.00 -8.02
CA ASN A 72 -5.98 15.20 -8.50
C ASN A 72 -6.05 13.78 -7.90
N ALA A 73 -4.90 13.22 -7.50
CA ALA A 73 -4.78 11.93 -6.83
C ALA A 73 -5.16 11.97 -5.34
N THR A 74 -5.36 13.16 -4.77
CA THR A 74 -5.59 13.38 -3.34
C THR A 74 -6.95 14.01 -3.05
N THR A 75 -7.41 13.86 -1.82
CA THR A 75 -8.62 14.50 -1.30
C THR A 75 -8.44 14.87 0.17
N GLY A 76 -9.31 15.74 0.68
CA GLY A 76 -9.30 16.14 2.09
C GLY A 76 -8.00 16.85 2.51
N PRO A 77 -7.52 16.64 3.74
CA PRO A 77 -6.40 17.43 4.28
C PRO A 77 -5.10 17.36 3.47
N LEU A 78 -4.77 16.19 2.89
CA LEU A 78 -3.59 16.03 2.05
C LEU A 78 -3.70 16.87 0.77
N HIS A 79 -4.87 16.89 0.13
CA HIS A 79 -5.13 17.74 -1.03
C HIS A 79 -4.92 19.22 -0.68
N ASP A 80 -5.51 19.67 0.43
CA ASP A 80 -5.43 21.06 0.85
C ASP A 80 -4.01 21.48 1.20
N GLN A 81 -3.23 20.57 1.80
CA GLN A 81 -1.81 20.80 2.06
C GLN A 81 -1.02 20.95 0.76
N LEU A 82 -1.21 20.05 -0.21
CA LEU A 82 -0.54 20.12 -1.51
C LEU A 82 -0.95 21.36 -2.31
N ALA A 83 -2.20 21.79 -2.20
CA ALA A 83 -2.70 23.01 -2.83
C ALA A 83 -2.01 24.24 -2.22
N ARG A 84 -1.99 24.34 -0.88
CA ARG A 84 -1.35 25.45 -0.15
C ARG A 84 0.15 25.52 -0.36
N SER A 85 0.85 24.39 -0.45
CA SER A 85 2.31 24.36 -0.61
C SER A 85 2.78 24.42 -2.06
N ARG A 86 1.88 24.38 -3.05
CA ARG A 86 2.21 24.16 -4.47
C ARG A 86 3.32 25.06 -5.00
N SER A 87 3.23 26.38 -4.77
CA SER A 87 4.21 27.35 -5.27
C SER A 87 5.60 27.15 -4.66
N ALA A 88 5.66 26.92 -3.34
CA ALA A 88 6.90 26.65 -2.63
C ALA A 88 7.53 25.31 -3.09
N THR A 89 6.70 24.27 -3.22
CA THR A 89 7.11 22.95 -3.71
C THR A 89 7.66 23.04 -5.13
N ARG A 90 6.95 23.69 -6.06
CA ARG A 90 7.41 23.94 -7.43
C ARG A 90 8.77 24.64 -7.46
N SER A 91 8.91 25.73 -6.71
CA SER A 91 10.15 26.52 -6.69
C SER A 91 11.32 25.71 -6.14
N SER A 92 11.08 24.88 -5.12
CA SER A 92 12.10 23.98 -4.55
C SER A 92 12.53 22.91 -5.56
N LEU A 93 11.58 22.25 -6.21
CA LEU A 93 11.84 21.19 -7.19
C LEU A 93 12.54 21.72 -8.44
N ALA A 94 12.12 22.89 -8.94
CA ALA A 94 12.76 23.55 -10.08
C ALA A 94 14.23 23.90 -9.79
N ARG A 95 14.54 24.37 -8.57
CA ARG A 95 15.92 24.64 -8.14
C ARG A 95 16.73 23.36 -7.93
N ALA A 96 16.11 22.28 -7.46
CA ALA A 96 16.79 21.01 -7.23
C ALA A 96 17.26 20.36 -8.54
N GLY A 97 16.51 20.56 -9.63
CA GLY A 97 16.84 20.00 -10.95
C GLY A 97 16.65 18.49 -11.03
N THR A 98 15.81 17.91 -10.17
CA THR A 98 15.73 16.47 -9.94
C THR A 98 14.38 15.92 -10.39
N SER A 99 14.41 14.84 -11.19
CA SER A 99 13.23 14.04 -11.53
C SER A 99 13.19 12.78 -10.66
N THR A 100 11.99 12.32 -10.30
CA THR A 100 11.78 11.08 -9.56
C THR A 100 10.81 10.14 -10.25
N ARG A 101 11.00 8.83 -10.09
CA ARG A 101 10.06 7.80 -10.55
C ARG A 101 9.81 6.80 -9.44
N GLY A 102 8.57 6.78 -8.93
CA GLY A 102 8.14 5.85 -7.91
C GLY A 102 7.57 4.57 -8.53
N THR A 103 8.17 3.44 -8.20
CA THR A 103 7.69 2.11 -8.58
C THR A 103 7.31 1.33 -7.34
N VAL A 104 6.02 0.98 -7.20
CA VAL A 104 5.56 0.16 -6.07
C VAL A 104 6.02 -1.28 -6.29
N THR A 105 6.87 -1.78 -5.41
CA THR A 105 7.41 -3.14 -5.47
C THR A 105 6.57 -4.13 -4.68
N ASP A 106 5.94 -3.67 -3.60
CA ASP A 106 4.99 -4.44 -2.82
C ASP A 106 3.96 -3.52 -2.17
N ALA A 107 2.74 -4.03 -1.95
CA ALA A 107 1.71 -3.33 -1.19
C ALA A 107 0.63 -4.29 -0.70
N ALA A 108 0.11 -4.00 0.49
CA ALA A 108 -0.97 -4.74 1.13
C ALA A 108 -1.93 -3.79 1.83
N LEU A 109 -3.23 -4.10 1.76
CA LEU A 109 -4.26 -3.42 2.56
C LEU A 109 -4.16 -3.89 4.01
N THR A 110 -3.99 -2.93 4.91
CA THR A 110 -4.02 -3.14 6.36
C THR A 110 -5.43 -2.99 6.91
N GLU A 111 -6.23 -2.11 6.33
CA GLU A 111 -7.63 -1.86 6.73
C GLU A 111 -8.50 -1.59 5.48
N LEU A 112 -9.78 -1.99 5.55
CA LEU A 112 -10.80 -1.68 4.56
C LEU A 112 -12.15 -1.59 5.27
N ASP A 113 -12.82 -0.45 5.13
CA ASP A 113 -14.22 -0.26 5.49
C ASP A 113 -15.04 -0.04 4.21
N PRO A 114 -15.76 -1.06 3.72
CA PRO A 114 -16.60 -0.91 2.53
C PRO A 114 -17.82 0.00 2.74
N GLY A 115 -18.29 0.16 3.98
CA GLY A 115 -19.45 0.98 4.33
C GLY A 115 -19.13 2.46 4.26
N ASP A 116 -18.01 2.85 4.87
CA ASP A 116 -17.52 4.23 4.85
C ASP A 116 -16.72 4.55 3.58
N GLY A 117 -16.40 3.52 2.78
CA GLY A 117 -15.57 3.66 1.59
C GLY A 117 -14.16 4.15 1.93
N THR A 118 -13.58 3.62 3.01
CA THR A 118 -12.22 3.97 3.45
C THR A 118 -11.30 2.76 3.41
N ALA A 119 -10.01 2.99 3.21
CA ALA A 119 -9.02 1.93 3.21
C ALA A 119 -7.65 2.46 3.67
N LYS A 120 -6.82 1.57 4.23
CA LYS A 120 -5.41 1.85 4.50
C LYS A 120 -4.55 0.76 3.90
N LEU A 121 -3.43 1.16 3.31
CA LEU A 121 -2.42 0.23 2.81
C LEU A 121 -1.03 0.62 3.27
N ILE A 122 -0.15 -0.38 3.29
CA ILE A 122 1.30 -0.19 3.35
C ILE A 122 1.88 -0.55 1.99
N ALA A 123 2.80 0.26 1.49
CA ALA A 123 3.49 0.04 0.22
C ALA A 123 5.01 0.18 0.36
N ALA A 124 5.75 -0.77 -0.22
CA ALA A 124 7.17 -0.64 -0.51
C ALA A 124 7.34 -0.02 -1.90
N VAL A 125 8.18 0.99 -2.01
CA VAL A 125 8.40 1.76 -3.24
C VAL A 125 9.89 1.90 -3.49
N THR A 126 10.33 1.57 -4.70
CA THR A 126 11.63 2.00 -5.21
C THR A 126 11.44 3.35 -5.89
N VAL A 127 12.14 4.36 -5.42
CA VAL A 127 12.14 5.71 -6.00
C VAL A 127 13.47 5.92 -6.72
N ALA A 128 13.43 5.92 -8.04
CA ALA A 128 14.57 6.29 -8.87
C ALA A 128 14.66 7.82 -8.90
N VAL A 129 15.79 8.38 -8.48
CA VAL A 129 16.05 9.81 -8.44
C VAL A 129 17.09 10.12 -9.51
N THR A 130 16.72 10.96 -10.48
CA THR A 130 17.59 11.35 -11.60
C THR A 130 17.96 12.81 -11.47
N LYS A 131 19.27 13.09 -11.49
CA LYS A 131 19.83 14.44 -11.48
C LYS A 131 21.08 14.46 -12.35
N ASP A 132 21.19 15.47 -13.22
CA ASP A 132 22.35 15.67 -14.10
C ASP A 132 22.75 14.39 -14.88
N GLY A 133 21.77 13.63 -15.36
CA GLY A 133 21.96 12.38 -16.11
C GLY A 133 22.33 11.15 -15.25
N THR A 134 22.50 11.31 -13.94
CA THR A 134 22.77 10.21 -13.01
C THR A 134 21.50 9.78 -12.30
N THR A 135 21.24 8.47 -12.25
CA THR A 135 20.08 7.88 -11.56
C THR A 135 20.51 7.01 -10.38
N THR A 136 19.91 7.26 -9.21
CA THR A 136 20.11 6.47 -8.00
C THR A 136 18.76 5.99 -7.44
N ASP A 137 18.71 4.75 -6.98
CA ASP A 137 17.50 4.17 -6.40
C ASP A 137 17.50 4.27 -4.87
N ALA A 138 16.35 4.66 -4.31
CA ALA A 138 16.10 4.62 -2.88
C ALA A 138 14.85 3.79 -2.59
N ARG A 139 14.97 2.81 -1.68
CA ARG A 139 13.82 2.04 -1.19
C ARG A 139 13.16 2.78 -0.04
N LYS A 140 11.85 2.94 -0.13
CA LYS A 140 11.01 3.60 0.87
C LYS A 140 9.80 2.75 1.19
N ARG A 141 9.24 2.94 2.38
CA ARG A 141 7.95 2.37 2.77
C ARG A 141 6.99 3.50 3.08
N PHE A 142 5.73 3.30 2.74
CA PHE A 142 4.68 4.28 2.98
C PHE A 142 3.46 3.63 3.58
N GLU A 143 2.83 4.31 4.53
CA GLU A 143 1.43 4.11 4.86
C GLU A 143 0.60 5.11 4.06
N ALA A 144 -0.50 4.64 3.48
CA ALA A 144 -1.40 5.45 2.67
C ALA A 144 -2.85 5.24 3.09
N GLY A 145 -3.54 6.33 3.41
CA GLY A 145 -4.98 6.37 3.63
C GLY A 145 -5.72 6.69 2.33
N LEU A 146 -6.84 6.02 2.11
CA LEU A 146 -7.66 6.11 0.91
C LEU A 146 -9.12 6.35 1.28
N THR A 147 -9.80 7.17 0.49
CA THR A 147 -11.25 7.34 0.56
C THR A 147 -11.85 7.28 -0.83
N ARG A 148 -13.00 6.60 -0.93
CA ARG A 148 -13.81 6.54 -2.14
C ARG A 148 -14.65 7.81 -2.23
N THR A 149 -14.51 8.49 -3.35
CA THR A 149 -15.27 9.70 -3.66
C THR A 149 -16.70 9.34 -4.07
N SER A 150 -17.60 10.32 -4.09
CA SER A 150 -18.99 10.13 -4.56
C SER A 150 -19.08 9.59 -5.98
N GLY A 151 -18.10 9.89 -6.84
CA GLY A 151 -17.96 9.33 -8.19
C GLY A 151 -17.42 7.89 -8.24
N GLY A 152 -17.18 7.25 -7.10
CA GLY A 152 -16.74 5.87 -7.00
C GLY A 152 -15.23 5.64 -7.16
N ALA A 153 -14.46 6.69 -7.43
CA ALA A 153 -13.00 6.63 -7.56
C ALA A 153 -12.31 6.79 -6.18
N TRP A 154 -11.22 6.04 -5.96
CA TRP A 154 -10.39 6.17 -4.77
C TRP A 154 -9.41 7.35 -4.90
N ARG A 155 -9.19 8.07 -3.80
CA ARG A 155 -8.19 9.14 -3.67
C ARG A 155 -7.42 9.00 -2.36
N LEU A 156 -6.19 9.48 -2.34
CA LEU A 156 -5.36 9.51 -1.13
C LEU A 156 -5.84 10.59 -0.17
N THR A 157 -6.04 10.23 1.08
CA THR A 157 -6.30 11.16 2.20
C THR A 157 -5.05 11.41 3.03
N SER A 158 -4.10 10.48 3.02
CA SER A 158 -2.80 10.59 3.69
C SER A 158 -1.74 9.78 2.95
N LEU A 159 -0.49 10.22 3.06
CA LEU A 159 0.68 9.46 2.61
C LEU A 159 1.85 9.79 3.54
N THR A 160 2.27 8.80 4.32
CA THR A 160 3.29 8.97 5.37
C THR A 160 4.44 8.02 5.10
N ALA A 161 5.67 8.55 5.01
CA ALA A 161 6.86 7.72 4.91
C ALA A 161 7.09 6.99 6.24
N LEU A 162 7.29 5.68 6.16
CA LEU A 162 7.65 4.85 7.31
C LEU A 162 9.17 4.73 7.38
N PRO A 163 9.77 4.79 8.59
CA PRO A 163 11.19 4.53 8.78
C PRO A 163 11.57 3.16 8.19
N ALA A 164 12.76 3.08 7.60
CA ALA A 164 13.37 1.78 7.37
C ALA A 164 13.65 1.16 8.75
N ALA A 165 13.20 -0.08 8.97
CA ALA A 165 13.54 -0.80 10.19
C ALA A 165 15.06 -1.04 10.20
N GLY A 166 15.76 -0.43 11.15
CA GLY A 166 17.18 -0.69 11.46
C GLY A 166 18.16 0.20 10.72
N GLY A 167 18.74 1.13 11.46
CA GLY A 167 19.85 2.00 11.06
C GLY A 167 20.60 2.51 12.29
N ASP A 168 20.56 1.73 13.36
CA ASP A 168 21.42 1.81 14.53
C ASP A 168 22.82 1.37 14.07
N SER A 169 23.65 2.38 13.79
CA SER A 169 25.10 2.25 13.59
C SER A 169 25.81 2.16 14.93
#